data_AF-A0A0U1L358-F1
#
_entry.id   AF-A0A0U1L358-F1
#
_cell.length_a   1.000
_cell.length_b   1.000
_cell.length_c   1.000
_cell.angle_alpha   90.00
_cell.angle_beta   90.00
_cell.angle_gamma   90.00
#
_symmetry.space_group_name_H-M   'P 1'
#
loop_
_entity.id
_entity.type
_entity.pdbx_description
1 polymer ?
#
loop_
_entity_poly.entity_id
_entity_poly.type
_entity_poly.pdbx_seq_one_letter_code
_entity_poly.pdbx_strand_id
1 'polypeptide(L)'
;MKKTKIVCTVGPSTDKVGVLDEMIAAGMNIARFNFSHGSHEDHARRIELVRAAARKAAAPIALMVDTKGPEMRLSKFENGNH
;
A
#
# COMPACT_ATOMS: atom_id res chain seq x y z
N MET A 1 -17.98 -16.89 8.04
CA MET A 1 -17.17 -16.37 6.92
C MET A 1 -17.33 -14.86 6.83
N LYS A 2 -16.23 -14.08 6.84
CA LYS A 2 -16.28 -12.62 6.69
C LYS A 2 -16.71 -12.26 5.26
N LYS A 3 -17.71 -11.39 5.11
CA LYS A 3 -18.20 -10.91 3.80
C LYS A 3 -17.47 -9.64 3.34
N THR A 4 -17.26 -8.69 4.26
CA THR A 4 -16.56 -7.43 4.00
C THR A 4 -15.10 -7.66 3.65
N LYS A 5 -14.59 -6.96 2.63
CA LYS A 5 -13.19 -7.04 2.21
C LYS A 5 -12.33 -5.99 2.93
N ILE A 6 -11.07 -6.31 3.21
CA ILE A 6 -10.11 -5.39 3.85
C ILE A 6 -9.16 -4.83 2.79
N VAL A 7 -9.08 -3.51 2.74
CA VAL A 7 -8.06 -2.77 1.99
C VAL A 7 -6.95 -2.36 2.96
N CYS A 8 -5.70 -2.66 2.63
CA CYS A 8 -4.54 -2.24 3.42
C CYS A 8 -3.60 -1.41 2.55
N THR A 9 -3.15 -0.25 3.05
CA THR A 9 -2.15 0.56 2.36
C THR A 9 -0.77 -0.05 2.56
N VAL A 10 -0.07 -0.33 1.46
CA VAL A 10 1.31 -0.83 1.49
C VAL A 10 2.30 0.32 1.36
N GLY A 11 3.40 0.24 2.10
CA GLY A 11 4.39 1.31 2.19
C GLY A 11 5.65 0.87 2.95
N PRO A 12 6.51 1.81 3.36
CA PRO A 12 7.77 1.51 4.05
C PRO A 12 7.62 0.62 5.29
N SER A 13 6.52 0.77 6.04
CA SER A 13 6.23 -0.05 7.22
C SER A 13 5.95 -1.53 6.88
N THR A 14 5.50 -1.82 5.66
CA THR A 14 5.16 -3.17 5.19
C THR A 14 6.26 -3.81 4.34
N ASP A 15 7.37 -3.10 4.10
CA ASP A 15 8.49 -3.58 3.26
C ASP A 15 9.36 -4.64 3.96
N LYS A 16 9.19 -4.82 5.28
CA LYS A 16 9.92 -5.82 6.07
C LYS A 16 9.49 -7.23 5.68
N VAL A 17 10.45 -8.14 5.66
CA VAL A 17 10.22 -9.57 5.38
C VAL A 17 9.16 -10.13 6.34
N GLY A 18 8.21 -10.87 5.80
CA GLY A 18 7.14 -11.52 6.57
C GLY A 18 5.91 -10.65 6.86
N VAL A 19 6.03 -9.31 6.86
CA VAL A 19 4.89 -8.44 7.21
C VAL A 19 3.72 -8.59 6.24
N LEU A 20 3.98 -8.69 4.93
CA LEU A 20 2.92 -8.95 3.95
C LEU A 20 2.26 -10.32 4.15
N ASP A 21 3.03 -11.34 4.56
CA ASP A 21 2.49 -12.67 4.84
C ASP A 21 1.54 -12.61 6.05
N GLU A 22 1.94 -11.93 7.12
CA GLU A 22 1.13 -11.70 8.31
C GLU A 22 -0.14 -10.91 8.00
N MET A 23 -0.06 -9.87 7.16
CA MET A 23 -1.22 -9.09 6.74
C MET A 23 -2.23 -9.93 5.95
N ILE A 24 -1.75 -10.79 5.04
CA ILE A 24 -2.62 -11.71 4.29
C ILE A 24 -3.27 -12.71 5.26
N ALA A 25 -2.50 -13.32 6.16
CA ALA A 25 -3.01 -14.24 7.17
C ALA A 25 -4.04 -13.58 8.11
N ALA A 26 -3.86 -12.30 8.44
CA ALA A 26 -4.78 -11.49 9.22
C ALA A 26 -6.04 -11.07 8.45
N GLY A 27 -6.11 -11.30 7.14
CA GLY A 27 -7.31 -11.13 6.33
C GLY A 27 -7.29 -9.96 5.35
N MET A 28 -6.12 -9.41 4.99
CA MET A 28 -5.99 -8.47 3.88
C MET A 28 -6.57 -9.09 2.59
N ASN A 29 -7.32 -8.30 1.81
CA ASN A 29 -7.86 -8.74 0.52
C ASN A 29 -7.41 -7.86 -0.65
N ILE A 30 -7.08 -6.60 -0.38
CA ILE A 30 -6.70 -5.62 -1.39
C ILE A 30 -5.48 -4.85 -0.87
N ALA A 31 -4.41 -4.82 -1.67
CA ALA A 31 -3.25 -3.98 -1.41
C ALA A 31 -3.44 -2.62 -2.11
N ARG A 32 -3.45 -1.54 -1.34
CA ARG A 32 -3.58 -0.16 -1.82
C ARG A 32 -2.22 0.49 -1.98
N PHE A 33 -1.96 1.02 -3.17
CA PHE A 33 -0.76 1.79 -3.51
C PHE A 33 -1.15 3.26 -3.62
N ASN A 34 -0.77 4.06 -2.63
CA ASN A 34 -1.06 5.49 -2.61
C ASN A 34 0.01 6.26 -3.41
N PHE A 35 -0.36 6.75 -4.59
CA PHE A 35 0.56 7.46 -5.51
C PHE A 35 0.82 8.92 -5.10
N SER A 36 0.25 9.38 -3.99
CA SER A 36 0.65 10.66 -3.39
C SER A 36 2.06 10.61 -2.79
N HIS A 37 2.60 9.41 -2.56
CA HIS A 37 3.91 9.15 -1.97
C HIS A 37 4.65 8.02 -2.72
N GLY A 38 5.98 7.98 -2.57
CA GLY A 38 6.84 6.96 -3.17
C GLY A 38 7.09 7.17 -4.66
N SER A 39 8.14 6.53 -5.19
CA SER A 39 8.45 6.55 -6.61
C SER A 39 7.76 5.42 -7.38
N HIS A 40 7.83 5.44 -8.72
CA HIS A 40 7.31 4.35 -9.55
C HIS A 40 8.06 3.04 -9.27
N GLU A 41 9.37 3.12 -9.05
CA GLU A 41 10.23 1.98 -8.72
C GLU A 41 9.84 1.37 -7.37
N ASP A 42 9.54 2.19 -6.37
CA ASP A 42 9.05 1.74 -5.07
C ASP A 42 7.74 0.96 -5.20
N HIS A 43 6.79 1.50 -5.95
CA HIS A 43 5.49 0.85 -6.16
C HIS A 43 5.65 -0.45 -6.95
N ALA A 44 6.48 -0.47 -7.99
CA ALA A 44 6.79 -1.68 -8.76
C ALA A 44 7.39 -2.79 -7.88
N ARG A 45 8.38 -2.45 -7.04
CA ARG A 45 8.95 -3.40 -6.07
C ARG A 45 7.89 -3.94 -5.12
N ARG A 46 7.02 -3.09 -4.57
CA ARG A 46 5.96 -3.51 -3.65
C ARG A 46 4.90 -4.38 -4.32
N ILE A 47 4.56 -4.11 -5.58
CA ILE A 47 3.65 -4.95 -6.37
C ILE A 47 4.21 -6.38 -6.47
N GLU A 48 5.50 -6.51 -6.77
CA GLU A 48 6.12 -7.84 -6.88
C GLU A 48 6.20 -8.56 -5.53
N LEU A 49 6.46 -7.85 -4.43
CA LEU A 49 6.41 -8.42 -3.08
C LEU A 49 5.00 -8.90 -2.72
N VAL A 50 3.96 -8.10 -2.99
CA VAL A 50 2.56 -8.49 -2.74
C VAL A 50 2.19 -9.71 -3.57
N ARG A 51 2.59 -9.77 -4.84
CA ARG A 51 2.36 -10.93 -5.71
C ARG A 51 3.05 -12.19 -5.19
N ALA A 52 4.29 -12.07 -4.71
CA ALA A 52 5.02 -13.18 -4.13
C ALA A 52 4.33 -13.71 -2.86
N ALA A 53 3.94 -12.81 -1.95
CA ALA A 53 3.23 -13.18 -0.72
C ALA A 53 1.85 -13.80 -1.03
N ALA A 54 1.10 -13.26 -1.98
CA ALA A 54 -0.18 -13.80 -2.41
C ALA A 54 -0.06 -15.22 -3.00
N ARG A 55 0.97 -15.46 -3.84
CA ARG A 55 1.29 -16.80 -4.36
C ARG A 55 1.64 -17.78 -3.25
N LYS A 56 2.50 -17.37 -2.31
CA LYS A 56 2.90 -18.17 -1.15
C LYS A 56 1.69 -18.58 -0.30
N ALA A 57 0.74 -17.66 -0.10
CA ALA A 57 -0.46 -17.89 0.71
C ALA A 57 -1.62 -18.56 -0.05
N ALA A 58 -1.45 -18.84 -1.36
CA ALA A 58 -2.53 -19.29 -2.25
C ALA A 58 -3.81 -18.43 -2.13
N ALA A 59 -3.64 -17.12 -1.91
CA ALA A 59 -4.73 -16.19 -1.60
C ALA A 59 -4.91 -15.16 -2.73
N PRO A 60 -6.14 -14.91 -3.20
CA PRO A 60 -6.39 -13.85 -4.17
C PRO A 60 -6.29 -12.48 -3.49
N ILE A 61 -5.24 -11.72 -3.83
CA ILE A 61 -5.05 -10.33 -3.37
C ILE A 61 -5.15 -9.40 -4.57
N ALA A 62 -6.14 -8.49 -4.54
CA ALA A 62 -6.27 -7.47 -5.58
C ALA A 62 -5.27 -6.32 -5.36
N LEU A 63 -4.85 -5.68 -6.45
CA LEU A 63 -4.00 -4.48 -6.41
C LEU A 63 -4.86 -3.26 -6.74
N MET A 64 -4.83 -2.24 -5.89
CA MET A 64 -5.57 -1.00 -6.06
C MET A 64 -4.60 0.17 -6.16
N VAL A 65 -4.62 0.86 -7.30
CA VAL A 65 -3.87 2.11 -7.50
C VAL A 65 -4.76 3.26 -7.05
N ASP A 66 -4.29 4.01 -6.06
CA ASP A 66 -4.97 5.20 -5.56
C ASP A 66 -4.26 6.46 -6.07
N THR A 67 -4.95 7.18 -6.95
CA THR A 67 -4.44 8.39 -7.60
C THR A 67 -4.40 9.56 -6.62
N LYS A 68 -3.36 10.39 -6.69
CA LYS A 68 -3.24 11.59 -5.85
C LYS A 68 -4.43 12.56 -6.00
N GLY A 69 -4.91 12.74 -7.24
CA GLY A 69 -5.94 13.72 -7.56
C GLY A 69 -5.46 15.18 -7.50
N PRO A 70 -6.33 16.14 -7.89
CA PRO A 70 -6.04 17.56 -7.73
C PRO A 70 -6.03 17.96 -6.25
N GLU A 71 -5.10 18.83 -5.85
CA GLU A 71 -5.01 19.34 -4.48
C GLU A 71 -4.73 20.85 -4.44
N MET A 72 -5.37 21.54 -3.50
CA MET A 72 -4.99 22.90 -3.09
C MET A 72 -4.26 22.79 -1.75
N ARG A 73 -3.00 23.23 -1.68
CA ARG A 73 -2.17 23.22 -0.46
C ARG A 73 -1.59 24.60 -0.19
N LEU A 74 -1.42 24.91 1.09
CA LEU A 74 -0.64 26.07 1.51
C LEU A 74 0.86 25.82 1.24
N SER A 75 1.58 26.90 0.94
CA SER A 75 3.05 26.87 0.77
C SER A 75 3.75 27.21 2.08
N LYS A 76 5.08 27.34 2.04
CA LYS A 76 5.89 27.74 3.19
C LYS A 76 5.56 29.16 3.63
N PHE A 77 5.41 29.35 4.94
CA PHE A 77 5.36 30.66 5.56
C PHE A 77 6.77 31.20 5.81
N GLU A 78 6.93 32.53 5.85
CA GLU A 78 8.22 33.24 5.98
C GLU A 78 9.05 32.77 7.18
N ASN A 79 8.39 32.43 8.29
CA ASN A 79 9.04 31.97 9.53
C ASN A 79 8.97 30.45 9.78
N GLY A 80 8.70 29.68 8.72
CA GLY A 80 8.94 28.24 8.67
C GLY A 80 8.57 27.45 9.93
N ASN A 81 7.31 27.51 10.35
CA ASN A 81 6.76 26.61 11.35
C ASN A 81 5.28 26.36 11.07
N HIS A 82 4.99 25.66 9.98
CA HIS A 82 3.83 24.78 9.79
C HIS A 82 4.13 23.82 8.64
#